data_AF-A0A0F9DA60-F1
#
_entry.id   AF-A0A0F9DA60-F1
#
_cell.length_a   1.000
_cell.length_b   1.000
_cell.length_c   1.000
_cell.angle_alpha   90.00
_cell.angle_beta   90.00
_cell.angle_gamma   90.00
#
_symmetry.space_group_name_H-M   'P 1'
#
loop_
_entity.id
_entity.type
_entity.pdbx_description
1 polymer ?
#
loop_
_entity_poly.entity_id
_entity_poly.type
_entity_poly.pdbx_seq_one_letter_code
_entity_poly.pdbx_strand_id
1 'polypeptide(L)' 'MPVTEIEKRAKLITDRSGKPVEVILPYNVYKHLLELETSMDILKSRKTQASIKKARADVKAGRSKSFGDVKEAIKWLDG' A
#
# COMPACT_ATOMS: atom_id res chain seq x y z
N MET A 1 3.55 8.92 0.65
CA MET A 1 4.96 9.35 0.70
C MET A 1 5.79 8.28 -0.01
N PRO A 2 6.63 8.63 -0.99
CA PRO A 2 7.51 7.67 -1.66
C PRO A 2 8.60 7.16 -0.71
N VAL A 3 9.07 5.92 -0.91
CA VAL A 3 10.10 5.25 -0.07
C VAL A 3 11.38 6.10 0.04
N THR A 4 11.74 6.79 -1.04
CA THR A 4 12.89 7.70 -1.10
C THR A 4 12.80 8.91 -0.17
N GLU A 5 11.59 9.28 0.28
CA GLU A 5 11.38 10.36 1.24
C GLU A 5 11.43 9.87 2.70
N ILE A 6 11.12 8.58 2.92
CA ILE A 6 11.33 7.89 4.20
C ILE A 6 12.83 7.77 4.47
N GLU A 7 13.59 7.34 3.47
CA GLU A 7 15.05 7.19 3.53
C GLU A 7 15.77 8.50 3.88
N LYS A 8 15.32 9.63 3.32
CA LYS A 8 15.89 10.97 3.60
C LYS A 8 15.65 11.46 5.03
N ARG A 9 14.61 10.96 5.70
CA ARG A 9 14.23 11.36 7.06
C ARG A 9 14.73 10.38 8.12
N ALA A 10 15.29 9.26 7.70
CA ALA A 10 15.86 8.24 8.57
C ALA A 10 17.26 8.66 9.03
N LYS A 11 17.55 8.47 10.32
CA LYS A 11 18.93 8.53 10.84
C LYS A 11 19.45 7.11 10.97
N LEU A 12 20.63 6.86 10.42
CA LEU A 12 21.32 5.58 10.56
C LEU A 12 22.31 5.69 11.72
N ILE A 13 22.24 4.75 12.67
CA ILE A 13 23.31 4.54 13.64
C ILE A 13 24.21 3.45 13.06
N THR A 14 25.51 3.74 12.99
CA THR A 14 26.52 2.83 12.46
C THR A 14 27.38 2.24 13.58
N ASP A 15 27.89 1.03 13.35
CA ASP A 15 28.87 0.40 14.22
C ASP A 15 30.29 0.98 14.01
N ARG A 16 31.26 0.47 14.76
CA ARG A 16 32.68 0.88 14.67
C ARG A 16 33.31 0.61 13.29
N SER A 17 32.70 -0.24 12.47
CA SER A 17 33.12 -0.53 11.10
C SER A 17 32.42 0.36 10.06
N GLY A 18 31.54 1.26 10.51
CA GLY A 18 30.74 2.14 9.65
C GLY A 18 29.51 1.46 9.04
N LYS A 19 29.17 0.23 9.46
CA LYS A 19 27.99 -0.48 8.97
C LYS A 19 26.73 -0.01 9.71
N PRO A 20 25.62 0.28 9.01
CA PRO A 20 24.36 0.61 9.67
C PRO A 20 23.88 -0.57 10.52
N VAL A 21 23.62 -0.34 11.80
CA VAL A 21 23.09 -1.34 12.74
C VAL A 21 21.70 -0.98 13.25
N GLU A 22 21.33 0.30 13.24
CA GLU A 22 20.02 0.75 13.68
C GLU A 22 19.51 1.91 12.81
N VAL A 23 18.20 2.01 12.65
CA VAL A 23 17.53 3.07 11.91
C VAL A 23 16.53 3.78 12.82
N ILE A 24 16.76 5.06 13.08
CA ILE A 24 15.83 5.91 13.80
C ILE A 24 14.93 6.61 12.79
N LEU A 25 13.63 6.36 12.90
CA LEU A 25 12.60 7.02 12.10
C LEU A 25 11.81 8.00 12.99
N PRO A 26 11.52 9.22 12.51
CA PRO A 26 10.48 10.04 13.09
C PRO A 26 9.15 9.27 13.15
N TYR A 27 8.40 9.39 14.25
CA TYR A 27 7.22 8.54 14.50
C TYR A 27 6.17 8.58 13.37
N ASN A 28 5.95 9.74 12.76
CA ASN A 28 5.07 9.88 11.60
C ASN A 28 5.55 9.10 10.38
N VAL A 29 6.86 9.04 10.16
CA VAL A 29 7.49 8.28 9.08
C VAL A 29 7.36 6.77 9.34
N TYR A 30 7.60 6.33 10.58
CA TYR A 30 7.40 4.95 10.99
C TYR A 30 5.94 4.49 10.80
N LYS A 31 4.97 5.32 11.23
CA LYS A 31 3.55 5.02 11.04
C LYS A 31 3.18 4.81 9.57
N HIS A 32 3.67 5.69 8.69
CA HIS A 32 3.46 5.53 7.25
C HIS A 32 4.15 4.30 6.66
N LEU A 33 5.33 3.94 7.17
CA LEU A 33 6.01 2.71 6.75
C LEU A 33 5.19 1.47 7.14
N LEU A 34 4.65 1.41 8.35
CA LEU A 34 3.77 0.32 8.80
C LEU A 34 2.49 0.23 7.96
N GLU A 35 1.86 1.37 7.63
CA GLU A 35 0.68 1.41 6.76
C GLU A 35 1.00 0.85 5.37
N LEU A 36 2.19 1.18 4.83
CA LEU A 36 2.67 0.67 3.55
C LEU A 36 2.93 -0.85 3.62
N GLU A 37 3.64 -1.33 4.64
CA GLU A 37 3.90 -2.76 4.84
C GLU A 37 2.59 -3.56 4.94
N THR A 38 1.64 -3.07 5.76
CA THR A 38 0.32 -3.70 5.91
C THR A 38 -0.41 -3.76 4.57
N SER A 39 -0.38 -2.68 3.79
CA SER A 39 -0.99 -2.63 2.46
C SER A 39 -0.32 -3.59 1.49
N MET A 40 1.01 -3.72 1.56
CA MET A 40 1.78 -4.67 0.75
C MET A 40 1.46 -6.12 1.12
N ASP A 41 1.29 -6.44 2.39
CA ASP A 41 0.93 -7.77 2.85
C ASP A 41 -0.48 -8.16 2.40
N ILE A 42 -1.44 -7.23 2.52
CA ILE A 42 -2.78 -7.40 1.97
C ILE A 42 -2.71 -7.66 0.48
N LEU A 43 -1.92 -6.87 -0.27
CA LEU A 43 -1.75 -7.02 -1.70
C LEU A 43 -1.11 -8.36 -2.07
N LYS A 44 -0.06 -8.79 -1.36
CA LYS A 44 0.65 -10.05 -1.61
C LYS A 44 -0.16 -11.29 -1.24
N SER A 45 -1.19 -11.15 -0.40
CA SER A 45 -1.99 -12.29 0.03
C SER A 45 -2.62 -13.02 -1.17
N ARG A 46 -2.62 -14.35 -1.13
CA ARG A 46 -3.19 -15.19 -2.20
C ARG A 46 -4.65 -14.88 -2.47
N LYS A 47 -5.42 -14.58 -1.42
CA LYS A 47 -6.83 -14.22 -1.51
C LYS A 47 -7.01 -12.91 -2.29
N THR A 48 -6.24 -11.87 -1.96
CA THR A 48 -6.29 -10.59 -2.68
C THR A 48 -5.87 -10.74 -4.13
N GLN A 49 -4.79 -11.47 -4.41
CA GLN A 49 -4.35 -11.73 -5.79
C GLN A 49 -5.42 -12.50 -6.60
N ALA A 50 -6.09 -13.48 -6.00
CA ALA A 50 -7.20 -14.20 -6.64
C ALA A 50 -8.39 -13.26 -6.93
N SER A 51 -8.76 -12.40 -5.98
CA SER A 51 -9.80 -11.39 -6.17
C SER A 51 -9.44 -10.41 -7.29
N ILE A 52 -8.20 -9.91 -7.34
CA ILE A 52 -7.72 -9.03 -8.41
C ILE A 52 -7.79 -9.74 -9.77
N LYS A 53 -7.33 -11.00 -9.85
CA LYS A 53 -7.40 -11.79 -11.07
C LYS A 53 -8.84 -11.95 -11.56
N LYS A 54 -9.78 -12.26 -10.65
CA LYS A 54 -11.21 -12.36 -10.96
C LYS A 54 -11.77 -11.03 -11.45
N ALA A 55 -11.51 -9.93 -10.74
CA ALA A 55 -11.99 -8.60 -11.11
C ALA A 55 -11.49 -8.17 -12.50
N ARG A 56 -10.22 -8.46 -12.84
CA ARG A 56 -9.68 -8.22 -14.18
C ARG A 56 -10.40 -9.03 -15.26
N ALA A 57 -10.72 -10.30 -14.98
CA ALA A 57 -11.47 -11.14 -15.90
C ALA A 57 -12.91 -10.64 -16.08
N ASP A 58 -13.55 -10.15 -15.01
CA ASP A 58 -14.89 -9.58 -15.06
C ASP A 58 -14.91 -8.30 -15.91
N VAL A 59 -13.95 -7.39 -15.73
CA VAL A 59 -13.80 -6.21 -16.60
C VAL A 59 -13.61 -6.60 -18.06
N LYS A 60 -12.71 -7.56 -18.34
CA LYS A 60 -12.47 -8.03 -19.71
C LYS A 60 -13.71 -8.66 -20.35
N ALA A 61 -14.56 -9.30 -19.55
CA ALA A 61 -15.81 -9.90 -19.99
C ALA A 61 -16.99 -8.90 -20.05
N GLY A 62 -16.76 -7.61 -19.79
CA GLY A 62 -17.83 -6.60 -19.74
C GLY A 62 -18.73 -6.71 -18.50
N ARG A 63 -18.37 -7.56 -17.52
CA ARG A 63 -19.05 -7.70 -16.22
C ARG A 63 -18.55 -6.64 -15.23
N SER A 64 -18.55 -5.38 -15.67
CA SER A 64 -18.11 -4.24 -14.87
C SER A 64 -19.10 -3.10 -15.01
N LYS A 65 -19.39 -2.44 -13.89
CA LYS A 65 -20.23 -1.23 -13.86
C LYS A 65 -19.33 -0.02 -13.68
N SER A 66 -19.45 0.94 -14.60
CA SER A 66 -18.80 2.25 -14.50
C SER A 66 -19.76 3.25 -13.89
N PHE A 67 -19.23 4.19 -13.13
CA PHE A 67 -19.98 5.29 -12.52
C PHE A 67 -19.38 6.61 -12.99
N GLY A 68 -20.21 7.65 -13.09
CA GLY A 68 -19.75 8.98 -13.50
C GLY A 68 -18.93 9.65 -12.41
N ASP A 69 -19.27 9.38 -11.15
CA ASP A 69 -18.54 9.85 -9.98
C ASP A 69 -18.50 8.84 -8.83
N VAL A 70 -17.70 9.16 -7.82
CA VAL A 70 -17.51 8.31 -6.63
C VAL A 70 -18.78 8.27 -5.77
N LYS A 71 -19.60 9.32 -5.75
CA LYS A 71 -20.83 9.36 -4.94
C LYS A 71 -21.87 8.37 -5.46
N GLU A 72 -22.00 8.25 -6.79
CA GLU A 72 -22.84 7.25 -7.44
C GLU A 72 -22.36 5.82 -7.13
N ALA A 73 -21.05 5.59 -7.17
CA ALA A 73 -20.47 4.30 -6.83
C ALA A 73 -20.75 3.90 -5.37
N ILE A 74 -20.62 4.83 -4.44
CA ILE A 74 -20.92 4.61 -3.01
C ILE A 74 -22.41 4.30 -2.81
N LYS A 75 -23.31 5.10 -3.38
CA LYS A 75 -24.75 4.84 -3.29
C LYS A 75 -25.13 3.45 -3.80
N TRP A 76 -24.51 2.99 -4.88
CA TRP A 76 -24.77 1.65 -5.41
C TRP A 76 -24.23 0.52 -4.52
N LEU A 77 -23.15 0.76 -3.76
CA LEU A 77 -22.61 -0.21 -2.79
C LEU A 77 -23.45 -0.28 -1.51
N ASP A 78 -24.02 0.85 -1.08
CA ASP A 78 -24.83 0.95 0.13
C ASP A 78 -26.23 0.35 -0.03
N GLY A 79 -26.70 0.16 -1.27
CA GLY A 79 -28.00 -0.45 -1.60
C GLY A 79 -29.06 0.57 -1.99
#